data_AF-A0A2G8JMQ3-F1
#
_entry.id   AF-A0A2G8JMQ3-F1
#
_cell.length_a   1.000
_cell.length_b   1.000
_cell.length_c   1.000
_cell.angle_alpha   90.00
_cell.angle_beta   90.00
_cell.angle_gamma   90.00
#
_symmetry.space_group_name_H-M   'P 1'
#
loop_
_entity.id
_entity.type
_entity.pdbx_description
1 polymer ?
#
loop_
_entity_poly.entity_id
_entity_poly.type
_entity_poly.pdbx_seq_one_letter_code
_entity_poly.pdbx_strand_id
1 'polypeptide(L)'
;MRCVVHTSVGSDVFNENFHKKFVRNIQEWFNVDHEVTVWIRTDLRLFRDCSSSPCGYLEVFGFEKLEEEAYTRKLHKQISQFISKETSVPEESIFKEYPPVHSESVESWEFNPCPVVSQLG
;
A
#
# COMPACT_ATOMS: atom_id res chain seq x y z
N MET A 1 7.51 -4.32 13.01
CA MET A 1 6.39 -3.88 12.14
C MET A 1 6.52 -4.53 10.77
N ARG A 2 5.42 -4.86 10.08
CA ARG A 2 5.46 -5.44 8.72
C ARG A 2 4.68 -4.58 7.74
N CYS A 3 5.26 -4.33 6.57
CA CYS A 3 4.65 -3.58 5.48
C CYS A 3 4.58 -4.47 4.23
N VAL A 4 3.42 -4.54 3.57
CA VAL A 4 3.24 -5.30 2.33
C VAL A 4 2.69 -4.38 1.25
N VAL A 5 3.49 -4.13 0.21
CA VAL A 5 3.07 -3.38 -0.98
C VAL A 5 2.53 -4.37 -2.00
N HIS A 6 1.32 -4.15 -2.47
CA HIS A 6 0.69 -4.90 -3.56
C HIS A 6 0.51 -3.96 -4.73
N THR A 7 1.01 -4.31 -5.91
CA THR A 7 0.97 -3.41 -7.07
C THR A 7 0.90 -4.15 -8.40
N SER A 8 0.30 -3.49 -9.38
CA SER A 8 0.31 -3.93 -10.78
C SER A 8 1.57 -3.52 -11.54
N VAL A 9 2.45 -2.72 -10.92
CA VAL A 9 3.73 -2.33 -11.50
C VAL A 9 4.69 -3.52 -11.53
N GLY A 10 5.53 -3.58 -12.56
CA GLY A 10 6.54 -4.62 -12.72
C GLY A 10 7.65 -4.59 -11.68
N SER A 11 8.25 -5.75 -11.42
CA SER A 11 9.35 -5.91 -10.47
C SER A 11 10.62 -5.12 -10.80
N ASP A 12 10.81 -4.71 -12.05
CA ASP A 12 11.95 -3.93 -12.54
C ASP A 12 12.07 -2.55 -11.86
N VAL A 13 10.94 -2.01 -11.40
CA VAL A 13 10.89 -0.72 -10.68
C VAL A 13 11.40 -0.85 -9.24
N PHE A 14 11.23 -2.02 -8.61
CA PHE A 14 11.47 -2.24 -7.18
C PHE A 14 12.85 -2.82 -6.89
N ASN A 15 13.88 -2.06 -7.22
CA ASN A 15 15.27 -2.44 -6.96
C ASN A 15 15.69 -2.30 -5.47
N GLU A 16 16.90 -2.76 -5.14
CA GLU A 16 17.45 -2.71 -3.78
C GLU A 16 17.51 -1.28 -3.21
N ASN A 17 17.74 -0.27 -4.06
CA ASN A 17 17.79 1.13 -3.63
C ASN A 17 16.40 1.64 -3.23
N PHE A 18 15.35 1.30 -4.00
CA PHE A 18 13.96 1.56 -3.59
C PHE A 18 13.69 0.94 -2.22
N HIS A 19 14.03 -0.34 -2.06
CA HIS A 19 13.75 -1.08 -0.83
C HIS A 19 14.43 -0.44 0.40
N LYS A 20 15.73 -0.11 0.30
CA LYS A 20 16.48 0.54 1.38
C LYS A 20 15.90 1.90 1.75
N LYS A 21 15.56 2.74 0.76
CA LYS A 21 14.91 4.03 1.00
C LYS A 21 13.55 3.85 1.68
N PHE A 22 12.76 2.89 1.22
CA PHE A 22 11.42 2.68 1.72
C PHE A 22 11.44 2.18 3.18
N VAL A 23 12.28 1.20 3.51
CA VAL A 23 12.46 0.73 4.90
C VAL A 23 12.86 1.88 5.82
N ARG A 24 13.85 2.68 5.43
CA ARG A 24 14.30 3.84 6.21
C ARG A 24 13.18 4.86 6.44
N ASN A 25 12.46 5.20 5.38
CA ASN A 25 11.36 6.16 5.47
C ASN A 25 10.22 5.65 6.34
N ILE A 26 9.88 4.37 6.26
CA ILE A 26 8.86 3.76 7.11
C ILE A 26 9.30 3.79 8.59
N GLN A 27 10.56 3.49 8.90
CA GLN A 27 11.07 3.62 10.27
C GLN A 27 10.93 5.06 10.81
N GLU A 28 11.28 6.05 9.99
CA GLU A 28 11.19 7.47 10.34
C GLU A 28 9.74 7.94 10.50
N TRP A 29 8.86 7.65 9.54
CA TRP A 29 7.47 8.13 9.54
C TRP A 29 6.65 7.52 10.66
N PHE A 30 6.83 6.22 10.92
CA PHE A 30 6.15 5.51 11.99
C PHE A 30 6.84 5.67 13.35
N ASN A 31 8.00 6.36 13.38
CA ASN A 31 8.83 6.57 14.57
C ASN A 31 9.07 5.27 15.34
N VAL A 32 9.55 4.25 14.64
CA VAL A 32 9.85 2.93 15.18
C VAL A 32 11.35 2.69 15.20
N ASP A 33 11.85 2.17 16.31
CA ASP A 33 13.26 1.87 16.58
C ASP A 33 13.63 0.39 16.36
N HIS A 34 12.65 -0.43 15.97
CA HIS A 34 12.80 -1.85 15.74
C HIS A 34 12.82 -2.21 14.25
N GLU A 35 13.06 -3.49 13.96
CA GLU A 35 13.12 -4.01 12.59
C GLU A 35 11.78 -3.87 11.86
N VAL A 36 11.85 -3.37 10.63
CA VAL A 36 10.72 -3.24 9.70
C VAL A 36 10.92 -4.20 8.56
N THR A 37 10.02 -5.16 8.41
CA THR A 37 10.02 -6.07 7.26
C THR A 37 9.12 -5.52 6.17
N VAL A 38 9.66 -5.30 4.97
CA VAL A 38 8.92 -4.85 3.78
C VAL A 38 8.82 -5.99 2.78
N TRP A 39 7.62 -6.32 2.34
CA TRP A 39 7.38 -7.23 1.21
C TRP A 39 6.74 -6.46 0.07
N ILE A 40 7.15 -6.76 -1.16
CA ILE A 40 6.60 -6.12 -2.36
C ILE A 40 6.10 -7.24 -3.29
N ARG A 41 4.81 -7.24 -3.56
CA ARG A 41 4.13 -8.12 -4.50
C ARG A 41 3.80 -7.32 -5.75
N THR A 42 4.49 -7.66 -6.83
CA THR A 42 4.45 -6.95 -8.12
C THR A 42 3.63 -7.73 -9.14
N ASP A 43 3.42 -7.13 -10.32
CA ASP A 43 2.81 -7.80 -11.47
C ASP A 43 1.38 -8.32 -11.19
N LEU A 44 0.72 -7.75 -10.18
CA LEU A 44 -0.63 -8.15 -9.79
C LEU A 44 -1.65 -7.60 -10.79
N ARG A 45 -2.68 -8.41 -11.09
CA ARG A 45 -3.84 -7.94 -11.85
C ARG A 45 -4.77 -7.18 -10.92
N LEU A 46 -4.48 -5.89 -10.73
CA LEU A 46 -5.31 -4.98 -9.95
C LEU A 46 -6.18 -4.14 -10.89
N PHE A 47 -7.43 -3.96 -10.51
CA PHE A 47 -8.37 -3.08 -11.22
C PHE A 47 -8.88 -2.05 -10.23
N ARG A 48 -8.86 -0.79 -10.64
CA ARG A 48 -9.36 0.31 -9.83
C ARG A 48 -10.27 1.19 -10.66
N ASP A 49 -11.45 1.52 -10.15
CA ASP A 49 -12.42 2.37 -10.85
C ASP A 49 -12.67 1.86 -12.29
N CYS A 50 -12.73 0.54 -12.44
CA CYS A 50 -12.88 -0.18 -13.71
C CYS A 50 -11.72 0.07 -14.71
N SER A 51 -10.61 0.64 -14.27
CA SER A 51 -9.39 0.88 -15.04
C SER A 51 -8.30 -0.14 -14.73
N SER A 52 -7.53 -0.50 -15.76
CA SER A 52 -6.29 -1.27 -15.66
C SER A 52 -5.04 -0.37 -15.56
N SER A 53 -5.22 0.92 -15.28
CA SER A 53 -4.10 1.84 -15.01
C SER A 53 -3.25 1.33 -13.84
N PRO A 54 -1.93 1.61 -13.83
CA PRO A 54 -1.06 1.22 -12.73
C PRO A 54 -1.60 1.68 -11.37
N CYS A 55 -1.74 0.75 -10.45
CA CYS A 55 -2.27 1.01 -9.12
C CYS A 55 -1.63 0.08 -8.08
N GLY A 56 -1.91 0.35 -6.81
CA GLY A 56 -1.46 -0.50 -5.72
C GLY A 56 -2.06 -0.12 -4.39
N TYR A 57 -1.80 -0.95 -3.40
CA TYR A 57 -2.15 -0.69 -2.01
C TYR A 57 -1.04 -1.18 -1.08
N LEU A 58 -0.93 -0.53 0.07
CA LEU A 58 0.02 -0.86 1.13
C LEU A 58 -0.74 -1.33 2.36
N GLU A 59 -0.38 -2.49 2.89
CA GLU A 59 -0.84 -2.97 4.19
C GLU A 59 0.27 -2.74 5.23
N VAL A 60 -0.07 -2.16 6.38
CA VAL A 60 0.88 -1.97 7.50
C VAL A 60 0.36 -2.66 8.75
N PHE A 61 1.08 -3.69 9.19
CA PHE A 61 0.72 -4.56 10.32
C PHE A 61 1.57 -4.26 11.56
N GLY A 62 0.95 -4.38 12.73
CA GLY A 62 1.63 -4.27 14.02
C GLY A 62 1.94 -2.83 14.41
N PHE A 63 1.09 -1.87 14.03
CA PHE A 63 1.21 -0.47 14.39
C PHE A 63 -0.04 0.00 15.14
N GLU A 64 0.10 0.29 16.44
CA GLU A 64 -1.02 0.58 17.34
C GLU A 64 -1.45 2.05 17.37
N LYS A 65 -0.59 2.99 16.90
CA LYS A 65 -0.80 4.44 17.07
C LYS A 65 -1.72 5.10 16.03
N LEU A 66 -2.70 4.39 15.48
CA LEU A 66 -3.55 4.87 14.38
C LEU A 66 -4.82 5.59 14.82
N GLU A 67 -5.04 5.71 16.13
CA GLU A 67 -6.24 6.33 16.70
C GLU A 67 -6.36 7.83 16.36
N GLU A 68 -5.26 8.48 15.95
CA GLU A 68 -5.26 9.88 15.54
C GLU A 68 -5.39 10.04 14.00
N GLU A 69 -6.58 10.46 13.55
CA GLU A 69 -6.91 10.64 12.12
C GLU A 69 -5.95 11.61 11.39
N ALA A 70 -5.50 12.68 12.06
CA ALA A 70 -4.57 13.64 11.48
C ALA A 70 -3.19 13.03 11.20
N TYR A 71 -2.71 12.19 12.10
CA TYR A 71 -1.46 11.47 11.96
C TYR A 71 -1.54 10.44 10.83
N THR A 72 -2.62 9.66 10.77
CA THR A 72 -2.88 8.67 9.70
C THR A 72 -2.96 9.32 8.31
N ARG A 73 -3.61 10.50 8.20
CA ARG A 73 -3.63 11.29 6.95
C ARG A 73 -2.25 11.77 6.51
N LYS A 74 -1.42 12.22 7.46
CA LYS A 74 -0.04 12.63 7.17
C LYS A 74 0.78 11.45 6.64
N LEU A 75 0.69 10.29 7.29
CA LEU A 75 1.35 9.06 6.85
C LEU A 75 0.90 8.65 5.45
N HIS A 76 -0.42 8.65 5.19
CA HIS A 76 -0.97 8.35 3.86
C HIS A 76 -0.33 9.20 2.78
N LYS A 77 -0.24 10.51 3.01
CA LYS A 77 0.33 11.46 2.06
C LYS A 77 1.82 11.21 1.84
N GLN A 78 2.62 11.06 2.90
CA GLN A 78 4.05 10.82 2.78
C GLN A 78 4.35 9.53 2.00
N ILE A 79 3.60 8.47 2.28
CA ILE A 79 3.74 7.18 1.62
C ILE A 79 3.27 7.26 0.15
N SER A 80 2.11 7.89 -0.14
CA SER A 80 1.65 8.14 -1.51
C SER A 80 2.72 8.83 -2.34
N GLN A 81 3.24 9.94 -1.82
CA GLN A 81 4.21 10.78 -2.53
C GLN A 81 5.50 10.03 -2.84
N PHE A 82 5.99 9.23 -1.89
CA PHE A 82 7.18 8.43 -2.10
C PHE A 82 6.98 7.35 -3.17
N ILE A 83 5.91 6.56 -3.05
CA ILE A 83 5.64 5.48 -4.02
C ILE A 83 5.39 6.08 -5.40
N SER A 84 4.61 7.15 -5.51
CA SER A 84 4.34 7.83 -6.78
C SER A 84 5.63 8.32 -7.44
N LYS A 85 6.50 8.99 -6.67
CA LYS A 85 7.77 9.51 -7.16
C LYS A 85 8.71 8.41 -7.68
N GLU A 86 8.75 7.26 -7.02
CA GLU A 86 9.70 6.19 -7.39
C GLU A 86 9.10 5.18 -8.40
N THR A 87 7.78 5.13 -8.56
CA THR A 87 7.10 4.11 -9.42
C THR A 87 6.27 4.66 -10.57
N SER A 88 6.09 5.99 -10.66
CA SER A 88 5.16 6.65 -11.60
C SER A 88 3.68 6.28 -11.44
N VAL A 89 3.31 5.56 -10.37
CA VAL A 89 1.91 5.32 -10.03
C VAL A 89 1.30 6.62 -9.48
N PRO A 90 0.18 7.11 -10.02
CA PRO A 90 -0.44 8.33 -9.50
C PRO A 90 -0.75 8.22 -8.00
N GLU A 91 -0.56 9.30 -7.23
CA GLU A 91 -0.76 9.28 -5.78
C GLU A 91 -2.17 8.85 -5.39
N GLU A 92 -3.14 9.32 -6.17
CA GLU A 92 -4.54 8.99 -6.03
C GLU A 92 -4.78 7.50 -6.19
N SER A 93 -3.95 6.79 -6.98
CA SER A 93 -4.02 5.36 -7.33
C SER A 93 -3.46 4.42 -6.26
N ILE A 94 -2.95 4.96 -5.14
CA ILE A 94 -2.27 4.20 -4.08
C ILE A 94 -3.10 4.21 -2.79
N PHE A 95 -3.59 3.06 -2.37
CA PHE A 95 -4.32 2.91 -1.11
C PHE A 95 -3.42 2.46 0.04
N LYS A 96 -3.89 2.64 1.27
CA LYS A 96 -3.22 2.20 2.48
C LYS A 96 -4.26 1.61 3.41
N GLU A 97 -3.92 0.46 3.95
CA GLU A 97 -4.72 -0.26 4.92
C GLU A 97 -3.87 -0.51 6.15
N TYR A 98 -4.52 -0.33 7.31
CA TYR A 98 -3.91 -0.58 8.60
C TYR A 98 -4.74 -1.60 9.37
N PRO A 99 -4.49 -2.89 9.17
CA PRO A 99 -5.21 -3.93 9.88
C PRO A 99 -4.95 -3.82 11.39
N PRO A 100 -5.98 -4.05 12.24
CA PRO A 100 -5.79 -4.07 13.68
C PRO A 100 -4.81 -5.18 14.08
N VAL A 101 -4.03 -4.94 15.14
CA VAL A 101 -2.89 -5.80 15.55
C VAL A 101 -3.30 -7.25 15.86
N HIS A 102 -4.58 -7.51 16.13
CA HIS A 102 -5.13 -8.83 16.42
C HIS A 102 -5.88 -9.51 15.26
N SER A 103 -5.89 -8.96 14.04
CA SER A 103 -6.53 -9.63 12.89
C SER A 103 -5.58 -10.66 12.26
N GLU A 104 -5.46 -11.85 12.86
CA GLU A 104 -4.81 -13.01 12.23
C GLU A 104 -5.71 -13.73 11.21
N SER A 105 -6.96 -13.33 11.07
CA SER A 105 -7.90 -13.89 10.10
C SER A 105 -7.75 -13.22 8.73
N VAL A 106 -6.94 -13.81 7.86
CA VAL A 106 -6.81 -13.47 6.42
C VAL A 106 -7.95 -14.11 5.60
N GLU A 107 -9.11 -14.36 6.20
CA GLU A 107 -10.26 -14.92 5.49
C GLU A 107 -11.29 -13.82 5.21
N SER A 108 -11.58 -13.65 3.92
CA SER A 108 -12.72 -12.90 3.36
C SER A 108 -12.72 -11.38 3.55
N TRP A 109 -11.93 -10.67 2.75
CA TRP A 109 -12.34 -9.34 2.30
C TRP A 109 -12.44 -9.37 0.77
N GLU A 110 -13.68 -9.43 0.28
CA GLU A 110 -13.99 -9.15 -1.12
C GLU A 110 -13.66 -7.67 -1.34
N PHE A 111 -12.55 -7.40 -2.01
CA PHE A 111 -12.36 -6.13 -2.72
C PHE A 111 -13.65 -5.88 -3.49
N ASN A 112 -14.32 -4.75 -3.27
CA ASN A 112 -15.58 -4.44 -3.95
C ASN A 112 -15.19 -3.95 -5.35
N PRO A 113 -15.13 -4.82 -6.39
CA PRO A 113 -14.76 -4.36 -7.71
C PRO A 113 -15.79 -3.32 -8.12
N CYS A 114 -15.29 -2.24 -8.72
CA CYS A 114 -16.08 -1.25 -9.44
C CYS A 114 -17.29 -1.93 -10.11
N PRO A 115 -18.54 -1.46 -9.87
CA PRO A 115 -19.72 -2.16 -10.34
C PRO A 115 -19.58 -2.36 -11.84
N VAL A 116 -19.50 -3.62 -12.25
CA VAL A 116 -19.60 -3.97 -13.67
C VAL A 116 -20.96 -3.45 -14.08
N VAL A 117 -20.96 -2.34 -14.82
CA VAL A 117 -22.15 -1.87 -15.52
C VAL A 117 -22.51 -3.02 -16.45
N SER A 118 -23.52 -3.78 -16.06
CA SER A 118 -24.20 -4.75 -16.91
C SER A 118 -24.87 -3.99 -18.05
N GLN A 119 -24.08 -3.54 -19.01
CA GLN A 119 -24.54 -3.36 -20.37
C GLN A 119 -24.23 -4.66 -21.08
N LEU A 120 -25.26 -5.48 -21.27
CA LEU A 120 -25.55 -6.22 -22.49
C LEU A 120 -26.87 -6.99 -22.27
N GLY A 121 -27.91 -6.48 -22.92
CA GLY A 121 -29.28 -6.96 -22.91
C GLY A 121 -30.19 -5.89 -23.48
#